data_AF-W1PR60-F1
#
_entry.id   AF-W1PR60-F1
#
_cell.length_a   1.000
_cell.length_b   1.000
_cell.length_c   1.000
_cell.angle_alpha   90.00
_cell.angle_beta   90.00
_cell.angle_gamma   90.00
#
_symmetry.space_group_name_H-M   'P 1'
#
loop_
_entity.id
_entity.type
_entity.pdbx_description
1 polymer ?
#
loop_
_entity_poly.entity_id
_entity_poly.type
_entity_poly.pdbx_seq_one_letter_code
_entity_poly.pdbx_strand_id
1 'polypeptide(L)'
;MFITVNGFDNTGIPGAFWDVMEPHARIDSIGGVAVLAVVIVVLSNVTSNVPTVLLLGSRMAASAASISGGSETRAWLILAWVSTVAGNLTLFGSAANVIVCEQARRSQLFGYNLSFWSHLRFGLPSTIIVIAIGLPLIRGEYESPFFSSSM
;
A
#
# COMPACT_ATOMS: atom_id res chain seq x y z
N MET A 1 -6.72 16.20 7.15
CA MET A 1 -5.89 15.19 6.48
C MET A 1 -5.26 15.74 5.19
N PHE A 2 -6.02 16.28 4.23
CA PHE A 2 -5.44 16.93 3.04
C PHE A 2 -4.53 18.14 3.33
N ILE A 3 -4.85 18.95 4.33
CA ILE A 3 -4.00 20.09 4.76
C ILE A 3 -2.72 19.61 5.44
N THR A 4 -2.78 18.52 6.21
CA THR A 4 -1.61 17.92 6.87
C THR A 4 -0.71 17.19 5.88
N VAL A 5 -1.26 16.57 4.83
CA VAL A 5 -0.48 15.98 3.74
C VAL A 5 0.23 17.07 2.93
N ASN A 6 -0.49 18.12 2.52
CA ASN A 6 0.15 19.28 1.85
C ASN A 6 1.21 19.95 2.74
N GLY A 7 0.94 20.13 4.03
CA GLY A 7 1.89 20.68 4.98
C GLY A 7 3.13 19.80 5.12
N PHE A 8 2.97 18.47 5.11
CA PHE A 8 4.06 17.50 5.18
C PHE A 8 4.85 17.41 3.87
N ASP A 9 4.20 17.46 2.70
CA ASP A 9 4.89 17.56 1.40
C ASP A 9 5.76 18.83 1.33
N ASN A 10 5.29 19.95 1.88
CA ASN A 10 6.04 21.21 1.94
C ASN A 10 7.24 21.17 2.91
N THR A 11 7.36 20.17 3.78
CA THR A 11 8.56 20.01 4.64
C THR A 11 9.77 19.43 3.91
N GLY A 12 9.57 18.87 2.71
CA GLY A 12 10.61 18.15 1.97
C GLY A 12 10.95 16.75 2.52
N ILE A 13 10.44 16.37 3.70
CA ILE A 13 10.68 15.05 4.32
C ILE A 13 10.21 13.89 3.42
N PRO A 14 9.01 13.91 2.80
CA PRO A 14 8.60 12.85 1.88
C PRO A 14 9.52 12.72 0.67
N GLY A 15 10.04 13.85 0.18
CA GLY A 15 11.01 13.87 -0.92
C GLY A 15 12.33 13.22 -0.52
N ALA A 16 12.93 13.68 0.59
CA ALA A 16 14.18 13.12 1.09
C ALA A 16 14.07 11.62 1.41
N PHE A 17 12.93 11.18 1.96
CA PHE A 17 12.66 9.75 2.18
C PHE A 17 12.61 8.98 0.85
N TRP A 18 11.89 9.51 -0.14
CA TRP A 18 11.78 8.90 -1.45
C TRP A 18 13.13 8.82 -2.16
N ASP A 19 13.95 9.87 -2.12
CA ASP A 19 15.28 9.90 -2.77
C ASP A 19 16.21 8.78 -2.24
N VAL A 20 16.10 8.45 -0.95
CA VAL A 20 16.84 7.33 -0.34
C VAL A 20 16.26 5.97 -0.75
N MET A 21 14.94 5.87 -0.85
CA MET A 21 14.26 4.61 -1.14
C MET A 21 14.20 4.27 -2.63
N GLU A 22 14.13 5.25 -3.51
CA GLU A 22 13.91 5.10 -4.95
C GLU A 22 14.89 4.12 -5.60
N PRO A 23 16.23 4.19 -5.37
CA PRO A 23 17.18 3.26 -5.98
C PRO A 23 16.89 1.79 -5.62
N HIS A 24 16.25 1.55 -4.46
CA HIS A 24 15.94 0.23 -3.93
C HIS A 24 14.49 -0.19 -4.20
N ALA A 25 13.62 0.72 -4.65
CA ALA A 25 12.17 0.54 -4.76
C ALA A 25 11.66 0.62 -6.21
N ARG A 26 12.55 0.54 -7.20
CA ARG A 26 12.19 0.57 -8.62
C ARG A 26 11.35 -0.65 -9.02
N ILE A 27 10.35 -0.43 -9.87
CA ILE A 27 9.40 -1.48 -10.27
C ILE A 27 9.89 -2.39 -11.41
N ASP A 28 11.09 -2.13 -11.94
CA ASP A 28 11.76 -2.90 -12.99
C ASP A 28 12.30 -4.25 -12.49
N SER A 29 12.52 -4.38 -11.19
CA SER A 29 13.01 -5.61 -10.56
C SER A 29 12.02 -6.17 -9.54
N ILE A 30 12.04 -7.50 -9.35
CA ILE A 30 11.21 -8.17 -8.34
C ILE A 30 11.60 -7.68 -6.93
N GLY A 31 12.90 -7.53 -6.68
CA GLY A 31 13.42 -7.02 -5.41
C GLY A 31 12.93 -5.61 -5.11
N GLY A 32 12.95 -4.72 -6.11
CA GLY A 32 12.48 -3.35 -5.93
C GLY A 32 10.98 -3.25 -5.69
N VAL A 33 10.16 -4.06 -6.39
CA VAL A 33 8.72 -4.17 -6.09
C VAL A 33 8.48 -4.69 -4.67
N ALA A 34 9.27 -5.65 -4.19
CA ALA A 34 9.13 -6.16 -2.83
C ALA A 34 9.48 -5.11 -1.77
N VAL A 35 10.58 -4.37 -1.95
CA VAL A 35 10.96 -3.24 -1.07
C VAL A 35 9.88 -2.17 -1.08
N LEU A 36 9.39 -1.79 -2.26
CA LEU A 36 8.32 -0.82 -2.42
C LEU A 36 7.03 -1.27 -1.69
N ALA A 37 6.68 -2.55 -1.80
CA ALA A 37 5.51 -3.09 -1.11
C ALA A 37 5.66 -3.00 0.41
N VAL A 38 6.85 -3.30 0.96
CA VAL A 38 7.14 -3.13 2.39
C VAL A 38 6.99 -1.68 2.82
N VAL A 39 7.55 -0.74 2.04
CA VAL A 39 7.42 0.70 2.28
C VAL A 39 5.95 1.11 2.34
N ILE A 40 5.16 0.74 1.33
CA ILE A 40 3.73 1.07 1.28
C ILE A 40 2.99 0.47 2.48
N VAL A 41 3.27 -0.79 2.85
CA VAL A 41 2.64 -1.44 4.01
C VAL A 41 2.91 -0.67 5.30
N VAL A 42 4.16 -0.26 5.51
CA VAL A 42 4.55 0.51 6.70
C VAL A 42 3.88 1.88 6.70
N LEU A 43 3.97 2.63 5.60
CA LEU A 43 3.35 3.96 5.52
C LEU A 43 1.82 3.91 5.66
N SER A 44 1.15 2.92 5.06
CA SER A 44 -0.30 2.74 5.18
C SER A 44 -0.73 2.46 6.61
N ASN A 45 0.07 1.75 7.41
CA ASN A 45 -0.27 1.49 8.81
C ASN A 45 0.07 2.66 9.74
N VAL A 46 0.98 3.56 9.35
CA VAL A 46 1.34 4.77 10.13
C VAL A 46 0.44 5.94 9.81
N THR A 47 0.15 6.17 8.53
CA THR A 47 -0.58 7.37 8.06
C THR A 47 -2.02 7.08 7.64
N SER A 48 -2.37 5.81 7.33
CA SER A 48 -3.56 5.35 6.58
C SER A 48 -3.38 5.29 5.06
N ASN A 49 -4.29 4.59 4.37
CA ASN A 49 -4.22 4.36 2.93
C ASN A 49 -4.26 5.66 2.11
N VAL A 50 -5.28 6.51 2.31
CA VAL A 50 -5.46 7.76 1.56
C VAL A 50 -4.21 8.66 1.59
N PRO A 51 -3.64 9.01 2.77
CA PRO A 51 -2.42 9.82 2.80
C PRO A 51 -1.22 9.11 2.18
N THR A 52 -1.08 7.79 2.35
CA THR A 52 0.01 7.04 1.72
C THR A 52 -0.04 7.16 0.20
N VAL A 53 -1.22 7.04 -0.40
CA VAL A 53 -1.40 7.20 -1.84
C VAL A 53 -1.04 8.62 -2.29
N LEU A 54 -1.43 9.65 -1.52
CA LEU A 54 -1.11 11.04 -1.84
C LEU A 54 0.39 11.35 -1.71
N LEU A 55 1.05 10.78 -0.70
CA LEU A 55 2.48 11.01 -0.42
C LEU A 55 3.40 10.32 -1.44
N LEU A 56 3.07 9.09 -1.84
CA LEU A 56 3.91 8.25 -2.70
C LEU A 56 3.52 8.30 -4.18
N GLY A 57 2.25 8.56 -4.49
CA GLY A 57 1.69 8.34 -5.83
C GLY A 57 2.41 9.08 -6.95
N SER A 58 2.59 10.40 -6.81
CA SER A 58 3.25 11.22 -7.84
C SER A 58 4.71 10.82 -8.06
N ARG A 59 5.44 10.50 -6.98
CA ARG A 59 6.86 10.10 -7.01
C ARG A 59 7.04 8.71 -7.62
N MET A 60 6.16 7.77 -7.26
CA MET A 60 6.10 6.43 -7.86
C MET A 60 5.80 6.48 -9.36
N ALA A 61 4.81 7.29 -9.75
CA ALA A 61 4.44 7.48 -11.15
C ALA A 61 5.59 8.09 -11.97
N ALA A 62 6.24 9.14 -11.44
CA ALA A 62 7.38 9.77 -12.08
C ALA A 62 8.58 8.83 -12.23
N SER A 63 8.92 8.07 -11.18
CA SER A 63 10.00 7.07 -11.23
C SER A 63 9.70 5.97 -12.24
N ALA A 64 8.44 5.52 -12.31
CA ALA A 64 8.01 4.50 -13.26
C ALA A 64 7.99 4.99 -14.72
N ALA A 65 7.58 6.23 -14.97
CA ALA A 65 7.58 6.82 -16.31
C ALA A 65 8.99 6.86 -16.93
N SER A 66 10.05 6.88 -16.11
CA SER A 66 11.45 6.77 -16.59
C SER A 66 11.80 5.41 -17.19
N ILE A 67 11.00 4.37 -16.93
CA ILE A 67 11.22 3.00 -17.39
C ILE A 67 10.55 2.78 -18.74
N SER A 68 9.24 3.02 -18.82
CA SER A 68 8.43 2.92 -20.04
C SER A 68 7.07 3.59 -19.85
N GLY A 69 6.38 3.94 -20.95
CA GLY A 69 5.03 4.54 -20.91
C GLY A 69 3.97 3.66 -20.21
N GLY A 70 4.13 2.33 -20.24
CA GLY A 70 3.26 1.40 -19.52
C GLY A 70 3.51 1.30 -18.02
N SER A 71 4.70 1.68 -17.56
CA SER A 71 5.12 1.45 -16.18
C SER A 71 4.39 2.34 -15.17
N GLU A 72 3.90 3.51 -15.58
CA GLU A 72 3.19 4.44 -14.70
C GLU A 72 1.91 3.83 -14.12
N THR A 73 1.04 3.32 -14.99
CA THR A 73 -0.19 2.64 -14.57
C THR A 73 0.11 1.42 -13.72
N ARG A 74 1.17 0.66 -14.03
CA ARG A 74 1.61 -0.45 -13.19
C ARG A 74 2.00 0.01 -11.78
N ALA A 75 2.70 1.14 -11.65
CA ALA A 75 3.04 1.70 -10.35
C ALA A 75 1.79 2.12 -9.56
N TRP A 76 0.81 2.74 -10.22
CA TRP A 76 -0.48 3.07 -9.60
C TRP A 76 -1.26 1.84 -9.16
N LEU A 77 -1.26 0.76 -9.94
CA LEU A 77 -1.90 -0.51 -9.57
C LEU A 77 -1.21 -1.17 -8.37
N ILE A 78 0.12 -1.20 -8.36
CA ILE A 78 0.89 -1.70 -7.21
C ILE A 78 0.56 -0.88 -5.95
N LEU A 79 0.56 0.45 -6.06
CA LEU A 79 0.24 1.35 -4.97
C LEU A 79 -1.19 1.12 -4.46
N ALA A 80 -2.18 1.09 -5.36
CA ALA A 80 -3.58 0.88 -5.01
C ALA A 80 -3.79 -0.48 -4.33
N TRP A 81 -3.19 -1.54 -4.88
CA TRP A 81 -3.31 -2.89 -4.34
C TRP A 81 -2.66 -2.99 -2.95
N VAL A 82 -1.36 -2.67 -2.86
CA VAL A 82 -0.61 -2.84 -1.61
C VAL A 82 -1.14 -1.94 -0.51
N SER A 83 -1.45 -0.67 -0.80
CA SER A 83 -1.99 0.25 0.21
C SER A 83 -3.34 -0.22 0.74
N THR A 84 -4.20 -0.80 -0.12
CA THR A 84 -5.49 -1.36 0.29
C THR A 84 -5.31 -2.58 1.19
N VAL A 85 -4.50 -3.54 0.77
CA VAL A 85 -4.27 -4.80 1.52
C VAL A 85 -3.55 -4.53 2.84
N ALA A 86 -2.64 -3.55 2.88
CA ALA A 86 -1.90 -3.15 4.08
C ALA A 86 -2.82 -2.71 5.23
N GLY A 87 -4.00 -2.16 4.94
CA GLY A 87 -4.96 -1.74 5.96
C GLY A 87 -5.51 -2.90 6.82
N ASN A 88 -5.36 -4.15 6.35
CA ASN A 88 -5.75 -5.35 7.10
C ASN A 88 -4.70 -5.82 8.11
N LEU A 89 -3.45 -5.33 8.01
CA LEU A 89 -2.33 -5.79 8.82
C LEU A 89 -2.56 -5.60 10.32
N THR A 90 -2.97 -4.38 10.71
CA THR A 90 -3.17 -4.01 12.11
C THR A 90 -4.62 -3.61 12.37
N LEU A 91 -5.03 -3.65 13.64
CA LEU A 91 -6.36 -3.22 14.06
C LEU A 91 -6.64 -1.74 13.71
N PHE A 92 -5.60 -0.90 13.70
CA PHE A 92 -5.70 0.53 13.38
C PHE A 92 -5.41 0.86 11.92
N GLY A 93 -5.02 -0.12 11.11
CA GLY A 93 -4.67 0.08 9.69
C GLY A 93 -5.84 0.52 8.82
N SER A 94 -7.09 0.36 9.30
CA SER A 94 -8.29 0.83 8.61
C SER A 94 -9.40 1.18 9.60
N ALA A 95 -10.20 2.19 9.26
CA ALA A 95 -11.41 2.54 10.00
C ALA A 95 -12.40 1.36 10.06
N ALA A 96 -12.43 0.50 9.03
CA ALA A 96 -13.30 -0.68 9.00
C ALA A 96 -12.97 -1.65 10.14
N ASN A 97 -11.68 -1.88 10.42
CA ASN A 97 -11.24 -2.78 11.50
C ASN A 97 -11.70 -2.26 12.87
N VAL A 98 -11.58 -0.95 13.12
CA VAL A 98 -12.03 -0.32 14.37
C VAL A 98 -13.55 -0.35 14.51
N ILE A 99 -14.29 -0.12 13.43
CA ILE A 99 -15.75 -0.23 13.42
C ILE A 99 -16.15 -1.65 13.80
N VAL A 100 -15.59 -2.67 13.15
CA VAL A 100 -15.87 -4.08 13.43
C VAL A 100 -15.48 -4.45 14.87
N CYS A 101 -14.33 -3.99 15.35
CA CYS A 101 -13.89 -4.18 16.73
C CYS A 101 -14.90 -3.63 17.75
N GLU A 102 -15.40 -2.41 17.53
CA GLU A 102 -16.37 -1.78 18.42
C GLU A 102 -17.74 -2.47 18.33
N GLN A 103 -18.17 -2.90 17.13
CA GLN A 103 -19.39 -3.68 16.97
C GLN A 103 -19.30 -5.04 17.66
N ALA A 104 -18.17 -5.75 17.52
CA ALA A 104 -17.92 -7.03 18.18
C ALA A 104 -17.95 -6.89 19.70
N ARG A 105 -17.38 -5.80 20.24
CA ARG A 105 -17.41 -5.49 21.67
C ARG A 105 -18.83 -5.20 22.19
N ARG A 106 -19.68 -4.55 21.39
CA ARG A 106 -21.06 -4.18 21.75
C ARG A 106 -22.10 -5.28 21.54
N SER A 107 -21.74 -6.39 20.89
CA SER A 107 -22.67 -7.50 20.61
C SER A 107 -23.22 -8.13 21.89
N GLN A 108 -24.56 -8.27 21.98
CA GLN A 108 -25.24 -8.83 23.16
C GLN A 108 -25.20 -10.36 23.22
N LEU A 109 -25.09 -11.04 22.07
CA LEU A 109 -25.11 -12.50 22.00
C LEU A 109 -23.70 -13.12 22.04
N PHE A 110 -22.73 -12.47 21.41
CA PHE A 110 -21.36 -12.95 21.25
C PHE A 110 -20.34 -11.79 21.36
N GLY A 111 -20.41 -11.04 22.45
CA GLY A 111 -19.47 -9.95 22.73
C GLY A 111 -18.03 -10.45 22.74
N TYR A 112 -17.17 -9.89 21.90
CA TYR A 112 -15.76 -10.28 21.83
C TYR A 112 -14.85 -9.05 21.82
N ASN A 113 -13.83 -9.05 22.69
CA ASN A 113 -12.86 -7.97 22.79
C ASN A 113 -11.67 -8.27 21.87
N LEU A 114 -11.71 -7.72 20.65
CA LEU A 114 -10.62 -7.78 19.69
C LEU A 114 -9.44 -6.93 20.18
N SER A 115 -8.42 -7.61 20.72
CA SER A 115 -7.15 -6.96 21.04
C SER A 115 -6.30 -6.76 19.78
N PHE A 116 -5.39 -5.80 19.83
CA PHE A 116 -4.41 -5.56 18.76
C PHE A 116 -3.67 -6.84 18.34
N TRP A 117 -3.21 -7.63 19.31
CA TRP A 117 -2.48 -8.87 19.05
C TRP A 117 -3.35 -9.97 18.45
N SER A 118 -4.63 -10.05 18.84
CA SER A 118 -5.58 -11.01 18.26
C SER A 118 -5.81 -10.71 16.79
N HIS A 119 -6.03 -9.43 16.44
CA HIS A 119 -6.14 -8.99 15.05
C HIS A 119 -4.86 -9.24 14.28
N LEU A 120 -3.70 -8.84 14.83
CA LEU A 120 -2.40 -8.97 14.14
C LEU A 120 -2.06 -10.43 13.81
N ARG A 121 -2.44 -11.39 14.67
CA ARG A 121 -2.23 -12.82 14.42
C ARG A 121 -2.90 -13.32 13.15
N PHE A 122 -4.02 -12.70 12.76
CA PHE A 122 -4.70 -12.96 11.48
C PHE A 122 -4.27 -11.97 10.39
N GLY A 123 -4.13 -10.69 10.72
CA GLY A 123 -3.80 -9.60 9.81
C GLY A 123 -2.42 -9.75 9.17
N LEU A 124 -1.41 -10.16 9.93
CA LEU A 124 -0.05 -10.36 9.43
C LEU A 124 0.03 -11.45 8.35
N PRO A 125 -0.38 -12.72 8.60
CA PRO A 125 -0.28 -13.76 7.58
C PRO A 125 -1.21 -13.48 6.39
N SER A 126 -2.43 -12.96 6.61
CA SER A 126 -3.35 -12.65 5.51
C SER A 126 -2.82 -11.55 4.60
N THR A 127 -2.27 -10.47 5.16
CA THR A 127 -1.68 -9.36 4.40
C THR A 127 -0.51 -9.86 3.54
N ILE A 128 0.39 -10.66 4.11
CA ILE A 128 1.54 -11.23 3.38
C ILE A 128 1.07 -12.10 2.22
N ILE A 129 0.13 -13.02 2.47
CA ILE A 129 -0.38 -13.95 1.44
C ILE A 129 -1.04 -13.18 0.30
N VAL A 130 -1.92 -12.23 0.61
CA VAL A 130 -2.67 -11.48 -0.41
C VAL A 130 -1.75 -10.57 -1.23
N ILE A 131 -0.75 -9.93 -0.61
CA ILE A 131 0.27 -9.18 -1.36
C ILE A 131 1.11 -10.11 -2.24
N ALA A 132 1.56 -11.25 -1.70
CA ALA A 132 2.38 -12.21 -2.44
C ALA A 132 1.67 -12.81 -3.65
N ILE A 133 0.34 -12.96 -3.59
CA ILE A 133 -0.48 -13.42 -4.73
C ILE A 133 -0.78 -12.26 -5.71
N GLY A 134 -1.11 -11.08 -5.21
CA GLY A 134 -1.54 -9.96 -6.06
C GLY A 134 -0.43 -9.32 -6.88
N LEU A 135 0.79 -9.20 -6.33
CA LEU A 135 1.91 -8.59 -7.06
C LEU A 135 2.29 -9.37 -8.35
N PRO A 136 2.38 -10.71 -8.35
CA PRO A 136 2.52 -11.49 -9.58
C PRO A 136 1.37 -11.32 -10.57
N LEU A 137 0.12 -11.20 -10.10
CA LEU A 137 -1.04 -11.01 -10.98
C LEU A 137 -0.97 -9.67 -11.73
N ILE A 138 -0.68 -8.59 -11.01
CA ILE A 138 -0.51 -7.24 -11.60
C ILE A 138 0.64 -7.24 -12.62
N ARG A 139 1.71 -8.00 -12.34
CA ARG A 139 2.82 -8.15 -13.28
C ARG A 139 2.41 -8.93 -14.54
N GLY A 140 1.72 -10.05 -14.39
CA GLY A 140 1.30 -10.91 -15.51
C GLY A 140 0.32 -10.22 -16.46
N GLU A 141 -0.59 -9.39 -15.95
CA GLU A 141 -1.49 -8.56 -16.77
C GLU A 141 -0.71 -7.56 -17.63
N TYR A 142 0.35 -6.99 -17.09
CA TYR A 142 1.17 -5.98 -17.78
C TYR A 142 2.20 -6.56 -18.77
N GLU A 143 2.58 -7.82 -18.61
CA GLU A 143 3.40 -8.55 -19.59
C GLU A 143 2.54 -9.17 -20.72
N SER A 144 1.21 -9.06 -20.65
CA SER A 144 0.31 -9.64 -21.64
C SER A 144 0.25 -8.82 -22.95
N PRO A 145 0.09 -9.48 -24.12
CA PRO A 145 0.05 -8.80 -25.43
C PRO A 145 -1.05 -7.75 -25.55
N PHE A 146 -2.14 -7.88 -24.78
CA PHE A 146 -3.31 -7.02 -24.82
C PHE A 146 -3.01 -5.59 -24.36
N PHE A 147 -2.16 -5.43 -23.33
CA PHE A 147 -1.69 -4.12 -22.86
C PHE A 147 -0.52 -3.59 -23.70
N SER A 148 0.31 -4.47 -24.27
CA SER A 148 1.41 -4.05 -25.15
C SER A 148 0.94 -3.50 -26.51
N SER A 149 -0.27 -3.85 -26.97
CA SER A 149 -0.81 -3.42 -28.28
C SER A 149 -1.71 -2.18 -28.22
N SER A 150 -2.01 -1.67 -27.02
CA SER A 150 -2.88 -0.51 -26.79
C SER A 150 -2.09 0.76 -26.41
N MET A 151 -0.76 0.73 -26.54
CA MET A 151 0.17 1.84 -26.29
C MET A 151 1.00 2.18 -27.53
#